data_AF-A0A4P7VPY3-F1
#
_entry.id   AF-A0A4P7VPY3-F1
#
_cell.length_a   1.000
_cell.length_b   1.000
_cell.length_c   1.000
_cell.angle_alpha   90.00
_cell.angle_beta   90.00
_cell.angle_gamma   90.00
#
_symmetry.space_group_name_H-M   'P 1'
#
loop_
_entity.id
_entity.type
_entity.pdbx_description
1 polymer ?
#
loop_
_entity_poly.entity_id
_entity_poly.type
_entity_poly.pdbx_seq_one_letter_code
_entity_poly.pdbx_strand_id
1 'polypeptide(L)'
;MSAIINMTPNNREEIFTAAYNGSFYTITGCGGNLDEWTNGYCRLLKEEGVGEPEWFITFRGKDMNMEYGLTGDNAYPDGLTFLMFPLTGLNMGRLAIFKILMSDRWFDDIVDNNRRRQETINEQG
;
A
#
# COMPACT_ATOMS: atom_id res chain seq x y z
N MET A 1 19.33 5.53 -0.79
CA MET A 1 17.99 5.70 -0.21
C MET A 1 17.03 5.86 -1.35
N SER A 2 16.02 4.99 -1.45
CA SER A 2 14.96 5.14 -2.44
C SER A 2 14.10 6.36 -2.10
N ALA A 3 13.63 7.09 -3.10
CA ALA A 3 12.83 8.28 -2.88
C ALA A 3 11.48 7.91 -2.23
N ILE A 4 11.02 8.72 -1.26
CA ILE A 4 9.69 8.62 -0.67
C ILE A 4 8.85 9.79 -1.17
N ILE A 5 7.79 9.48 -1.90
CA ILE A 5 6.79 10.43 -2.37
C ILE A 5 5.70 10.50 -1.31
N ASN A 6 5.50 11.69 -0.75
CA ASN A 6 4.39 11.93 0.17
C ASN A 6 3.12 12.21 -0.64
N MET A 7 2.07 11.43 -0.38
CA MET A 7 0.75 11.73 -0.92
C MET A 7 0.23 13.04 -0.33
N THR A 8 -0.41 13.82 -1.19
CA THR A 8 -1.08 15.07 -0.87
C THR A 8 -2.50 15.03 -1.42
N PRO A 9 -3.40 15.92 -0.98
CA PRO A 9 -4.73 16.01 -1.58
C PRO A 9 -4.71 16.24 -3.10
N ASN A 10 -3.69 16.93 -3.64
CA ASN A 10 -3.63 17.31 -5.05
C ASN A 10 -3.21 16.17 -5.99
N ASN A 11 -2.56 15.12 -5.47
CA ASN A 11 -2.07 13.98 -6.25
C ASN A 11 -2.65 12.63 -5.79
N ARG A 12 -3.59 12.65 -4.83
CA ARG A 12 -4.18 11.45 -4.23
C ARG A 12 -4.86 10.57 -5.27
N GLU A 13 -5.81 11.13 -6.02
CA GLU A 13 -6.60 10.41 -7.02
C GLU A 13 -5.70 9.77 -8.08
N GLU A 14 -4.75 10.54 -8.62
CA GLU A 14 -3.79 10.05 -9.61
C GLU A 14 -2.94 8.90 -9.05
N ILE A 15 -2.38 9.07 -7.84
CA ILE A 15 -1.56 8.04 -7.20
C ILE A 15 -2.39 6.78 -6.94
N PHE A 16 -3.58 6.90 -6.36
CA PHE A 16 -4.40 5.73 -6.05
C PHE A 16 -4.90 5.02 -7.30
N THR A 17 -5.21 5.76 -8.36
CA THR A 17 -5.56 5.19 -9.67
C THR A 17 -4.38 4.39 -10.25
N ALA A 18 -3.18 4.97 -10.22
CA ALA A 18 -1.97 4.29 -10.69
C ALA A 18 -1.65 3.05 -9.82
N ALA A 19 -1.78 3.17 -8.51
CA ALA A 19 -1.51 2.08 -7.57
C ALA A 19 -2.49 0.92 -7.73
N TYR A 20 -3.77 1.23 -7.95
CA TYR A 20 -4.81 0.22 -8.19
C TYR A 20 -4.57 -0.50 -9.50
N ASN A 21 -4.39 0.24 -10.60
CA ASN A 21 -4.17 -0.36 -11.92
C ASN A 21 -2.84 -1.12 -12.03
N GLY A 22 -1.83 -0.71 -11.27
CA GLY A 22 -0.52 -1.35 -11.23
C GLY A 22 -0.35 -2.39 -10.13
N SER A 23 -1.41 -2.71 -9.37
CA SER A 23 -1.41 -3.64 -8.22
C SER A 23 -0.24 -3.40 -7.26
N PHE A 24 0.03 -2.14 -6.91
CA PHE A 24 1.23 -1.77 -6.14
C PHE A 24 1.37 -2.61 -4.87
N TYR A 25 2.59 -3.01 -4.55
CA TYR A 25 2.88 -3.73 -3.31
C TYR A 25 2.66 -2.78 -2.14
N THR A 26 1.84 -3.16 -1.17
CA THR A 26 1.40 -2.28 -0.09
C THR A 26 1.67 -2.89 1.28
N ILE A 27 2.41 -2.13 2.08
CA ILE A 27 2.75 -2.41 3.47
C ILE A 27 1.87 -1.53 4.35
N THR A 28 1.16 -2.15 5.29
CA THR A 28 0.21 -1.46 6.17
C THR A 28 0.76 -1.36 7.59
N GLY A 29 0.71 -0.18 8.21
CA GLY A 29 1.13 0.01 9.60
C GLY A 29 2.61 0.34 9.78
N CYS A 30 3.20 1.11 8.86
CA CYS A 30 4.59 1.54 8.94
C CYS A 30 4.78 2.60 10.04
N GLY A 31 5.07 2.15 11.27
CA GLY A 31 5.37 3.03 12.41
C GLY A 31 6.82 3.50 12.45
N GLY A 32 7.11 4.56 13.21
CA GLY A 32 8.49 5.04 13.40
C GLY A 32 9.08 5.71 12.15
N ASN A 33 10.37 5.47 11.89
CA ASN A 33 11.11 6.12 10.81
C ASN A 33 10.89 5.40 9.47
N LEU A 34 10.32 6.09 8.49
CA LEU A 34 10.05 5.51 7.16
C LEU A 34 11.31 5.14 6.38
N ASP A 35 12.44 5.78 6.64
CA ASP A 35 13.71 5.41 6.00
C ASP A 35 14.18 4.02 6.45
N GLU A 36 13.87 3.60 7.69
CA GLU A 36 14.18 2.25 8.16
C GLU A 36 13.34 1.20 7.41
N TRP A 37 12.08 1.52 7.12
CA TRP A 37 11.20 0.67 6.35
C TRP A 37 11.65 0.52 4.90
N THR A 38 11.88 1.64 4.19
CA THR A 38 12.28 1.58 2.78
C THR A 38 13.63 0.92 2.60
N ASN A 39 14.62 1.26 3.42
CA ASN A 39 15.94 0.60 3.37
C ASN A 39 15.84 -0.89 3.76
N GLY A 40 15.01 -1.22 4.75
CA GLY A 40 14.77 -2.59 5.18
C GLY A 40 14.15 -3.45 4.06
N TYR A 41 13.08 -2.96 3.43
CA TYR A 41 12.42 -3.67 2.33
C TYR A 41 13.32 -3.76 1.09
N CYS A 42 14.03 -2.71 0.70
CA CYS A 42 14.99 -2.78 -0.41
C CYS A 42 16.05 -3.86 -0.18
N ARG A 43 16.59 -3.96 1.05
CA ARG A 43 17.55 -5.01 1.40
C ARG A 43 16.92 -6.40 1.31
N LEU A 44 15.78 -6.63 1.96
CA LEU A 44 15.11 -7.93 1.98
C LEU A 44 14.71 -8.41 0.58
N LEU A 45 14.11 -7.52 -0.23
CA LEU A 45 13.72 -7.83 -1.61
C LEU A 45 14.93 -8.23 -2.46
N LYS A 46 16.07 -7.55 -2.26
CA LYS A 46 17.32 -7.88 -2.96
C LYS A 46 17.89 -9.22 -2.53
N GLU A 47 17.89 -9.50 -1.23
CA GLU A 47 18.35 -10.78 -0.66
C GLU A 47 17.52 -11.96 -1.18
N GLU A 48 16.21 -11.77 -1.35
CA GLU A 48 15.28 -12.76 -1.92
C GLU A 48 15.33 -12.86 -3.45
N GLY A 49 16.16 -12.03 -4.11
CA GLY A 49 16.30 -11.99 -5.56
C GLY A 49 15.07 -11.46 -6.28
N VAL A 50 14.24 -10.65 -5.60
CA VAL A 50 13.07 -10.00 -6.17
C VAL A 50 13.49 -8.80 -7.03
N GLY A 51 14.45 -8.01 -6.56
CA GLY A 51 14.86 -6.74 -7.15
C GLY A 51 14.81 -5.62 -6.12
N GLU A 52 14.79 -4.38 -6.60
CA GLU A 52 14.79 -3.19 -5.76
C GLU A 52 13.74 -2.19 -6.29
N PRO A 53 12.81 -1.69 -5.46
CA PRO A 53 11.85 -0.68 -5.88
C PRO A 53 12.53 0.66 -6.17
N GLU A 54 12.13 1.32 -7.26
CA GLU A 54 12.67 2.62 -7.66
C GLU A 54 12.32 3.75 -6.68
N TRP A 55 11.10 3.72 -6.15
CA TRP A 55 10.58 4.72 -5.22
C TRP A 55 9.42 4.12 -4.43
N PHE A 56 9.12 4.77 -3.31
CA PHE A 56 8.00 4.44 -2.44
C PHE A 56 7.04 5.62 -2.37
N ILE A 57 5.77 5.34 -2.12
CA ILE A 57 4.75 6.32 -1.77
C ILE A 57 4.33 6.08 -0.32
N THR A 58 4.15 7.15 0.44
CA THR A 58 3.53 7.10 1.76
C THR A 58 2.24 7.90 1.81
N PHE A 59 1.26 7.36 2.53
CA PHE A 59 -0.04 7.99 2.80
C PHE A 59 -0.58 7.51 4.14
N ARG A 60 -1.70 8.08 4.58
CA ARG A 60 -2.32 7.81 5.88
C ARG A 60 -3.66 7.11 5.74
N GLY A 61 -4.12 6.44 6.80
CA GLY A 61 -5.43 5.80 6.85
C GLY A 61 -6.57 6.75 6.51
N LYS A 62 -6.48 8.02 6.93
CA LYS A 62 -7.44 9.05 6.55
C LYS A 62 -7.55 9.24 5.02
N ASP A 63 -6.46 9.09 4.28
CA ASP A 63 -6.44 9.25 2.83
C ASP A 63 -7.22 8.11 2.16
N MET A 64 -7.06 6.86 2.64
CA MET A 64 -7.87 5.72 2.21
C MET A 64 -9.35 5.91 2.54
N ASN A 65 -9.64 6.34 3.78
CA ASN A 65 -11.03 6.53 4.23
C ASN A 65 -11.74 7.59 3.39
N MET A 66 -11.06 8.71 3.11
CA MET A 66 -11.60 9.79 2.29
C MET A 66 -11.80 9.36 0.84
N GLU A 67 -10.81 8.70 0.22
CA GLU A 67 -10.90 8.32 -1.20
C GLU A 67 -11.99 7.27 -1.44
N TYR A 68 -12.06 6.26 -0.57
CA TYR A 68 -12.91 5.09 -0.79
C TYR A 68 -14.18 5.08 0.05
N GLY A 69 -14.47 6.16 0.79
CA GLY A 69 -15.68 6.31 1.60
C GLY A 69 -15.80 5.27 2.71
N LEU A 70 -14.69 4.91 3.35
CA LEU A 70 -14.65 3.84 4.36
C LEU A 70 -15.17 4.35 5.70
N THR A 71 -16.08 3.61 6.32
CA THR A 71 -16.73 3.99 7.59
C THR A 71 -16.80 2.83 8.58
N GLY A 72 -17.14 3.13 9.85
CA GLY A 72 -17.30 2.13 10.91
C GLY A 72 -16.07 1.23 11.06
N ASP A 73 -16.30 -0.08 11.20
CA ASP A 73 -15.23 -1.08 11.37
C ASP A 73 -14.43 -1.37 10.08
N ASN A 74 -14.75 -0.71 8.97
CA ASN A 74 -13.99 -0.75 7.72
C ASN A 74 -13.01 0.43 7.58
N ALA A 75 -13.21 1.50 8.35
CA ALA A 75 -12.33 2.65 8.33
C ALA A 75 -10.99 2.34 9.02
N TYR A 76 -9.90 2.85 8.45
CA TYR A 76 -8.59 2.80 9.07
C TYR A 76 -8.43 3.90 10.12
N PRO A 77 -7.61 3.70 11.17
CA PRO A 77 -7.18 4.80 12.02
C PRO A 77 -6.52 5.91 11.19
N ASP A 78 -6.92 7.16 11.39
CA ASP A 78 -6.49 8.29 10.55
C ASP A 78 -4.97 8.42 10.42
N GLY A 79 -4.23 8.15 11.50
CA GLY A 79 -2.78 8.26 11.56
C GLY A 79 -2.02 7.03 11.03
N LEU A 80 -2.70 5.93 10.72
CA LEU A 80 -2.08 4.68 10.28
C LEU A 80 -1.27 4.94 9.01
N THR A 81 0.04 4.70 9.05
CA THR A 81 0.90 4.91 7.88
C THR A 81 0.88 3.72 6.95
N PHE A 82 0.84 3.99 5.66
CA PHE A 82 1.03 3.01 4.60
C PHE A 82 2.31 3.35 3.81
N LEU A 83 2.94 2.33 3.29
CA LEU A 83 3.97 2.43 2.26
C LEU A 83 3.57 1.56 1.08
N MET A 84 3.77 2.04 -0.14
CA MET A 84 3.60 1.22 -1.33
C MET A 84 4.62 1.54 -2.41
N PHE A 85 4.85 0.59 -3.32
CA PHE A 85 5.79 0.78 -4.43
C PHE A 85 5.31 0.08 -5.71
N PRO A 86 5.69 0.60 -6.89
CA PRO A 86 5.35 0.01 -8.17
C PRO A 86 6.09 -1.32 -8.38
N LEU A 87 5.50 -2.19 -9.18
CA LEU A 87 6.03 -3.53 -9.44
C LEU A 87 7.04 -3.58 -10.60
N THR A 88 7.20 -2.47 -11.32
CA THR A 88 8.06 -2.37 -12.50
C THR A 88 9.48 -2.81 -12.19
N GLY A 89 10.02 -3.70 -13.03
CA GLY A 89 11.39 -4.21 -12.88
C GLY A 89 11.59 -5.29 -11.82
N LEU A 90 10.53 -5.67 -11.07
CA LEU A 90 10.62 -6.70 -10.04
C LEU A 90 10.28 -8.10 -10.59
N ASN A 91 10.89 -9.12 -10.00
CA ASN A 91 10.56 -10.52 -10.27
C ASN A 91 9.22 -10.88 -9.60
N MET A 92 8.15 -10.88 -10.40
CA MET A 92 6.78 -11.10 -9.91
C MET A 92 6.55 -12.44 -9.20
N GLY A 93 7.17 -13.53 -9.68
CA GLY A 93 7.01 -14.84 -9.05
C GLY A 93 7.58 -14.88 -7.63
N ARG A 94 8.79 -14.31 -7.45
CA ARG A 94 9.42 -14.19 -6.13
C ARG A 94 8.71 -13.18 -5.24
N LEU A 95 8.29 -12.04 -5.81
CA LEU A 95 7.56 -11.01 -5.07
C LEU A 95 6.22 -11.54 -4.53
N ALA A 96 5.51 -12.39 -5.28
CA ALA A 96 4.27 -13.00 -4.81
C ALA A 96 4.49 -13.90 -3.58
N ILE A 97 5.58 -14.68 -3.55
CA ILE A 97 5.95 -15.49 -2.38
C ILE A 97 6.36 -14.59 -1.22
N PHE A 98 7.21 -13.59 -1.48
CA PHE A 98 7.66 -12.62 -0.49
C PHE A 98 6.48 -11.89 0.18
N LYS A 99 5.50 -11.46 -0.60
CA LYS A 99 4.25 -10.85 -0.12
C LYS A 99 3.54 -11.72 0.93
N ILE A 100 3.43 -13.02 0.67
CA ILE A 100 2.80 -13.98 1.58
C ILE A 100 3.60 -14.09 2.88
N LEU A 101 4.93 -14.19 2.79
CA LEU A 101 5.80 -14.29 3.96
C LEU A 101 5.72 -13.05 4.86
N MET A 102 5.64 -11.86 4.25
CA MET A 102 5.53 -10.59 4.98
C MET A 102 4.09 -10.28 5.43
N SER A 103 3.10 -11.07 4.99
CA SER A 103 1.66 -10.78 5.21
C SER A 103 1.20 -9.43 4.64
N ASP A 104 1.88 -8.96 3.59
CA ASP A 104 1.55 -7.73 2.87
C ASP A 104 0.52 -8.00 1.75
N ARG A 105 0.05 -6.95 1.08
CA ARG A 105 -1.03 -7.07 0.07
C ARG A 105 -0.77 -6.25 -1.18
N TRP A 106 -1.43 -6.64 -2.26
CA TRP A 106 -1.54 -5.79 -3.44
C TRP A 106 -2.57 -4.70 -3.17
N PHE A 107 -2.37 -3.52 -3.74
CA PHE A 107 -3.22 -2.37 -3.45
C PHE A 107 -4.65 -2.56 -3.95
N ASP A 108 -4.83 -3.11 -5.15
CA ASP A 108 -6.13 -3.50 -5.71
C ASP A 108 -6.86 -4.52 -4.83
N ASP A 109 -6.16 -5.55 -4.32
CA ASP A 109 -6.73 -6.51 -3.36
C ASP A 109 -7.28 -5.79 -2.11
N ILE A 110 -6.54 -4.80 -1.58
CA ILE A 110 -6.99 -4.02 -0.42
C ILE A 110 -8.26 -3.25 -0.77
N VAL A 111 -8.23 -2.50 -1.88
CA VAL A 111 -9.34 -1.62 -2.31
C VAL A 111 -10.61 -2.43 -2.57
N ASP A 112 -10.51 -3.54 -3.30
CA ASP A 112 -11.67 -4.38 -3.61
C ASP A 112 -12.26 -5.04 -2.38
N ASN A 113 -11.42 -5.49 -1.43
CA ASN A 113 -11.92 -6.04 -0.17
C ASN A 113 -12.60 -4.98 0.69
N ASN A 114 -12.04 -3.77 0.76
CA ASN A 114 -12.66 -2.66 1.46
C ASN A 114 -14.00 -2.28 0.84
N ARG A 115 -14.09 -2.26 -0.50
CA ARG A 115 -15.33 -1.96 -1.24
C ARG A 115 -16.42 -2.98 -0.90
N ARG A 116 -16.14 -4.28 -1.04
CA ARG A 116 -17.11 -5.36 -0.72
C ARG A 116 -17.58 -5.29 0.74
N ARG A 117 -16.67 -5.00 1.66
CA ARG A 117 -17.01 -4.84 3.08
C ARG A 117 -17.89 -3.61 3.31
N GLN A 118 -17.61 -2.51 2.63
CA GLN A 118 -18.41 -1.30 2.74
C GLN A 118 -19.82 -1.49 2.17
N GLU A 119 -19.95 -2.21 1.05
CA GLU A 119 -21.26 -2.60 0.48
C GLU A 119 -22.07 -3.38 1.52
N THR A 120 -21.46 -4.36 2.20
CA THR A 120 -22.13 -5.14 3.26
C THR A 120 -22.57 -4.25 4.44
N ILE A 121 -21.76 -3.27 4.84
CA ILE A 121 -22.11 -2.32 5.92
C ILE A 121 -23.29 -1.45 5.51
N ASN A 122 -23.27 -0.94 4.28
CA ASN A 122 -24.32 -0.07 3.76
C ASN A 122 -25.67 -0.79 3.60
N GLU A 123 -25.67 -2.10 3.33
CA GLU A 123 -26.89 -2.91 3.26
C GLU A 123 -27.50 -3.21 4.64
N GLN A 124 -26.70 -3.12 5.71
CA GLN A 124 -27.11 -3.43 7.09
C GLN A 124 -27.49 -2.20 7.93
N GLY A 125 -27.18 -1.00 7.46
CA GLY A 125 -27.48 0.29 8.11
C GLY A 125 -28.76 0.93 7.59
#